data_AF-A0A810NQ49-F1
#
_entry.id   AF-A0A810NQ49-F1
#
_cell.length_a   1.000
_cell.length_b   1.000
_cell.length_c   1.000
_cell.angle_alpha   90.00
_cell.angle_beta   90.00
_cell.angle_gamma   90.00
#
_symmetry.space_group_name_H-M   'P 1'
#
loop_
_entity.id
_entity.type
_entity.pdbx_description
1 polymer ?
#
loop_
_entity_poly.entity_id
_entity_poly.type
_entity_poly.pdbx_seq_one_letter_code
_entity_poly.pdbx_strand_id
1 'polypeptide(L)'
;MDDRTRELLDTAVREQLDAHGLVPPPWRAYPEIERFSIGWRMGYGEWHLMVWWHWWESNGMDEAERIAYFRADEPPHEWLDWAAEQIWPDLDLGEAGVRRLAEHGIGTRPLLFLDVDGTLLPFAGAARQVDDEANPLLAGLDPGHGSRLAALSCDLVWATTWMAEANEVLAPRLGLPSLPVVDWPDEDDGGRLHWKTRHLVEWAAGRRFVWVDDEITDADREWVATNYRAPALLHRADPRCGLTDADYRTIAQWVDEEGSAA
;
A
#
# COMPACT_ATOMS: atom_id res chain seq x y z
N MET A 1 15.39 32.12 -0.56
CA MET A 1 15.82 31.64 -1.89
C MET A 1 16.45 32.79 -2.64
N ASP A 2 17.65 32.61 -3.20
CA ASP A 2 18.27 33.64 -4.05
C ASP A 2 17.64 33.68 -5.44
N ASP A 3 17.85 34.78 -6.16
CA ASP A 3 17.21 35.03 -7.46
C ASP A 3 17.64 34.00 -8.51
N ARG A 4 18.89 33.54 -8.46
CA ARG A 4 19.41 32.52 -9.37
C ARG A 4 18.70 31.18 -9.20
N THR A 5 18.47 30.76 -7.96
CA THR A 5 17.77 29.52 -7.64
C THR A 5 16.32 29.60 -8.11
N ARG A 6 15.67 30.75 -7.93
CA ARG A 6 14.31 30.98 -8.44
C ARG A 6 14.25 30.87 -9.97
N GLU A 7 15.18 31.49 -10.70
CA GLU A 7 15.23 31.40 -12.17
C GLU A 7 15.41 29.96 -12.67
N LEU A 8 16.20 29.14 -11.96
CA LEU A 8 16.37 27.72 -12.27
C LEU A 8 15.07 26.93 -12.06
N LEU A 9 14.37 27.16 -10.94
CA LEU A 9 13.08 26.53 -10.67
C LEU A 9 12.02 26.93 -11.70
N ASP A 10 11.93 28.22 -12.04
CA ASP A 10 11.02 28.71 -13.09
C ASP A 10 11.28 28.02 -14.44
N THR A 11 12.55 27.76 -14.76
CA THR A 11 12.94 27.06 -15.98
C THR A 11 12.54 25.59 -15.93
N ALA A 12 12.84 24.89 -14.83
CA ALA A 12 12.47 23.50 -14.65
C ALA A 12 10.94 23.30 -14.64
N VAL A 13 10.18 24.21 -14.03
CA VAL A 13 8.71 24.16 -14.08
C VAL A 13 8.21 24.27 -15.52
N ARG A 14 8.75 25.19 -16.34
CA ARG A 14 8.38 25.29 -17.76
C ARG A 14 8.67 24.00 -18.52
N GLU A 15 9.83 23.40 -18.29
CA GLU A 15 10.21 22.12 -18.93
C GLU A 15 9.22 21.00 -18.57
N GLN A 16 8.81 20.92 -17.30
CA GLN A 16 7.81 19.93 -16.85
C GLN A 16 6.43 20.19 -17.47
N LEU A 17 5.99 21.45 -17.52
CA LEU A 17 4.73 21.83 -18.14
C LEU A 17 4.71 21.54 -19.65
N ASP A 18 5.81 21.80 -20.35
CA ASP A 18 5.94 21.51 -21.78
C ASP A 18 5.91 19.99 -22.07
N ALA A 19 6.50 19.18 -21.17
CA ALA A 19 6.59 17.73 -21.33
C ALA A 19 5.30 16.99 -20.90
N HIS A 20 4.64 17.45 -19.84
CA HIS A 20 3.58 16.69 -19.15
C HIS A 20 2.26 17.46 -19.00
N GLY A 21 2.23 18.76 -19.28
CA GLY A 21 1.06 19.62 -19.05
C GLY A 21 0.83 20.03 -17.58
N LEU A 22 1.58 19.44 -16.65
CA LEU A 22 1.60 19.70 -15.21
C LEU A 22 3.00 19.38 -14.68
N VAL A 23 3.31 19.73 -13.42
CA VAL A 23 4.49 19.17 -12.75
C VAL A 23 4.08 17.85 -12.10
N PRO A 24 4.63 16.69 -12.50
CA PRO A 24 4.22 15.39 -11.98
C PRO A 24 4.33 15.24 -10.46
N PRO A 25 3.42 14.49 -9.81
CA PRO A 25 3.57 14.20 -8.39
C PRO A 25 4.79 13.30 -8.15
N PRO A 26 5.34 13.27 -6.93
CA PRO A 26 6.59 12.57 -6.63
C PRO A 26 6.61 11.10 -7.07
N TRP A 27 5.55 10.33 -6.78
CA TRP A 27 5.44 8.90 -7.14
C TRP A 27 5.36 8.65 -8.63
N ARG A 28 4.89 9.62 -9.43
CA ARG A 28 4.86 9.50 -10.90
C ARG A 28 6.22 9.88 -11.50
N ALA A 29 6.89 10.87 -10.92
CA ALA A 29 8.20 11.32 -11.39
C ALA A 29 9.28 10.26 -11.15
N TYR A 30 9.32 9.71 -9.93
CA TYR A 30 10.32 8.74 -9.49
C TYR A 30 9.68 7.61 -8.67
N PRO A 31 8.93 6.70 -9.31
CA PRO A 31 8.27 5.57 -8.63
C PRO A 31 9.25 4.63 -7.90
N GLU A 32 10.54 4.66 -8.26
CA GLU A 32 11.61 3.88 -7.66
C GLU A 32 12.13 4.44 -6.32
N ILE A 33 11.81 5.68 -5.98
CA ILE A 33 12.24 6.27 -4.70
C ILE A 33 11.10 6.13 -3.68
N GLU A 34 11.28 5.23 -2.73
CA GLU A 34 10.38 5.09 -1.57
C GLU A 34 10.19 6.43 -0.84
N ARG A 35 8.96 6.74 -0.41
CA ARG A 35 8.57 8.06 0.12
C ARG A 35 9.51 8.60 1.21
N PHE A 36 9.95 7.77 2.15
CA PHE A 36 10.78 8.19 3.27
C PHE A 36 12.29 8.02 3.03
N SER A 37 12.66 7.54 1.84
CA SER A 37 14.06 7.32 1.45
C SER A 37 14.85 8.63 1.49
N ILE A 38 16.14 8.51 1.78
CA ILE A 38 17.10 9.61 1.70
C ILE A 38 17.19 10.19 0.27
N GLY A 39 16.75 9.45 -0.76
CA GLY A 39 16.69 9.93 -2.14
C GLY A 39 15.87 11.21 -2.33
N TRP A 40 14.87 11.47 -1.48
CA TRP A 40 14.08 12.70 -1.48
C TRP A 40 14.72 13.87 -0.75
N ARG A 41 15.75 13.62 0.07
CA ARG A 41 16.41 14.64 0.93
C ARG A 41 17.86 14.95 0.56
N MET A 42 18.53 14.02 -0.11
CA MET A 42 19.95 14.11 -0.48
C MET A 42 20.21 13.46 -1.86
N GLY A 43 19.16 13.16 -2.62
CA GLY A 43 19.25 12.51 -3.93
C GLY A 43 18.61 13.36 -5.03
N TYR A 44 18.46 12.78 -6.22
CA TYR A 44 17.87 13.49 -7.36
C TYR A 44 16.37 13.79 -7.19
N GLY A 45 15.69 13.09 -6.26
CA GLY A 45 14.30 13.38 -5.90
C GLY A 45 14.11 14.73 -5.20
N GLU A 46 15.13 15.21 -4.45
CA GLU A 46 15.08 16.50 -3.74
C GLU A 46 14.84 17.66 -4.71
N TRP A 47 15.56 17.67 -5.83
CA TRP A 47 15.40 18.69 -6.86
C TRP A 47 13.97 18.72 -7.43
N HIS A 48 13.37 17.55 -7.69
CA HIS A 48 12.00 17.48 -8.18
C HIS A 48 10.99 17.98 -7.16
N LEU A 49 11.17 17.66 -5.87
CA LEU A 49 10.31 18.22 -4.82
C LEU A 49 10.39 19.75 -4.76
N MET A 50 11.60 20.33 -4.91
CA MET A 50 11.74 21.79 -5.00
C MET A 50 10.97 22.38 -6.19
N VAL A 51 11.08 21.75 -7.37
CA VAL A 51 10.35 22.17 -8.58
C VAL A 51 8.84 22.04 -8.37
N TRP A 52 8.40 20.92 -7.79
CA TRP A 52 7.00 20.64 -7.51
C TRP A 52 6.40 21.66 -6.55
N TRP A 53 7.04 21.93 -5.40
CA TRP A 53 6.57 22.92 -4.44
C TRP A 53 6.57 24.34 -5.01
N HIS A 54 7.62 24.72 -5.74
CA HIS A 54 7.69 26.03 -6.39
C HIS A 54 6.51 26.24 -7.36
N TRP A 55 6.17 25.21 -8.14
CA TRP A 55 4.98 25.24 -8.99
C TRP A 55 3.67 25.23 -8.20
N TRP A 56 3.54 24.35 -7.21
CA TRP A 56 2.33 24.15 -6.41
C TRP A 56 1.92 25.42 -5.67
N GLU A 57 2.88 26.12 -5.06
CA GLU A 57 2.63 27.38 -4.34
C GLU A 57 2.35 28.55 -5.29
N SER A 58 2.95 28.54 -6.48
CA SER A 58 2.86 29.66 -7.43
C SER A 58 1.61 29.61 -8.32
N ASN A 59 0.98 28.45 -8.51
CA ASN A 59 -0.10 28.31 -9.47
C ASN A 59 -1.47 28.80 -8.96
N GLY A 60 -1.62 29.01 -7.64
CA GLY A 60 -2.84 29.55 -7.03
C GLY A 60 -4.06 28.64 -7.04
N MET A 61 -3.88 27.31 -7.12
CA MET A 61 -4.98 26.35 -7.16
C MET A 61 -5.90 26.43 -5.93
N ASP A 62 -7.21 26.39 -6.19
CA ASP A 62 -8.22 26.21 -5.15
C ASP A 62 -8.33 24.75 -4.67
N GLU A 63 -9.15 24.50 -3.64
CA GLU A 63 -9.32 23.14 -3.07
C GLU A 63 -9.79 22.12 -4.11
N ALA A 64 -10.70 22.51 -5.02
CA ALA A 64 -11.24 21.60 -6.02
C ALA A 64 -10.19 21.23 -7.08
N GLU A 65 -9.35 22.19 -7.46
CA GLU A 65 -8.23 21.97 -8.38
C GLU A 65 -7.15 21.08 -7.77
N ARG A 66 -6.83 21.26 -6.47
CA ARG A 66 -5.89 20.38 -5.75
C ARG A 66 -6.42 18.94 -5.65
N ILE A 67 -7.70 18.77 -5.34
CA ILE A 67 -8.35 17.46 -5.34
C ILE A 67 -8.30 16.85 -6.75
N ALA A 68 -8.60 17.62 -7.79
CA ALA A 68 -8.58 17.15 -9.16
C ALA A 68 -7.17 16.69 -9.59
N TYR A 69 -6.13 17.39 -9.15
CA TYR A 69 -4.74 17.02 -9.39
C TYR A 69 -4.42 15.62 -8.83
N PHE A 70 -4.72 15.36 -7.56
CA PHE A 70 -4.46 14.05 -6.94
C PHE A 70 -5.43 12.96 -7.38
N ARG A 71 -6.62 13.31 -7.88
CA ARG A 71 -7.53 12.32 -8.48
C ARG A 71 -7.07 11.88 -9.87
N ALA A 72 -6.45 12.79 -10.64
CA ALA A 72 -5.98 12.49 -12.00
C ALA A 72 -4.77 11.54 -12.01
N ASP A 73 -3.98 11.57 -10.95
CA ASP A 73 -2.84 10.69 -10.71
C ASP A 73 -2.88 10.26 -9.24
N GLU A 74 -3.60 9.17 -8.98
CA GLU A 74 -3.94 8.73 -7.63
C GLU A 74 -2.68 8.39 -6.81
N PRO A 75 -2.52 8.95 -5.59
CA PRO A 75 -1.39 8.62 -4.74
C PRO A 75 -1.41 7.13 -4.36
N PRO A 76 -0.24 6.45 -4.39
CA PRO A 76 -0.07 5.19 -3.68
C PRO A 76 -0.45 5.36 -2.20
N HIS A 77 -0.74 4.25 -1.53
CA HIS A 77 -1.21 4.28 -0.14
C HIS A 77 -0.30 5.11 0.77
N GLU A 78 1.01 4.89 0.62
CA GLU A 78 2.08 5.51 1.37
C GLU A 78 2.17 7.00 1.13
N TRP A 79 1.48 7.58 0.14
CA TRP A 79 1.47 9.01 -0.20
C TRP A 79 0.15 9.72 0.16
N LEU A 80 -0.86 9.00 0.66
CA LEU A 80 -2.20 9.56 0.88
C LEU A 80 -2.22 10.64 1.98
N ASP A 81 -1.56 10.42 3.11
CA ASP A 81 -1.47 11.44 4.17
C ASP A 81 -0.73 12.69 3.70
N TRP A 82 0.37 12.55 2.94
CA TRP A 82 1.05 13.70 2.34
C TRP A 82 0.15 14.45 1.35
N ALA A 83 -0.59 13.73 0.51
CA ALA A 83 -1.54 14.35 -0.42
C ALA A 83 -2.63 15.12 0.34
N ALA A 84 -3.16 14.56 1.44
CA ALA A 84 -4.13 15.25 2.27
C ALA A 84 -3.57 16.56 2.86
N GLU A 85 -2.32 16.57 3.31
CA GLU A 85 -1.62 17.78 3.76
C GLU A 85 -1.47 18.82 2.65
N GLN A 86 -1.24 18.40 1.41
CA GLN A 86 -1.12 19.33 0.28
C GLN A 86 -2.46 19.96 -0.12
N ILE A 87 -3.56 19.24 0.05
CA ILE A 87 -4.92 19.76 -0.23
C ILE A 87 -5.37 20.69 0.90
N TRP A 88 -5.23 20.26 2.16
CA TRP A 88 -5.72 20.95 3.35
C TRP A 88 -4.60 21.28 4.36
N PRO A 89 -3.66 22.17 4.01
CA PRO A 89 -2.48 22.44 4.84
C PRO A 89 -2.81 23.03 6.22
N ASP A 90 -4.00 23.63 6.38
CA ASP A 90 -4.41 24.31 7.61
C ASP A 90 -5.18 23.42 8.61
N LEU A 91 -5.47 22.16 8.27
CA LEU A 91 -6.45 21.34 9.01
C LEU A 91 -5.87 20.25 9.93
N ASP A 92 -4.54 20.06 10.01
CA ASP A 92 -3.86 19.05 10.85
C ASP A 92 -4.65 17.74 11.01
N LEU A 93 -4.96 17.12 9.87
CA LEU A 93 -5.99 16.07 9.82
C LEU A 93 -5.48 14.70 10.28
N GLY A 94 -4.17 14.46 10.25
CA GLY A 94 -3.61 13.12 10.45
C GLY A 94 -4.34 12.05 9.61
N GLU A 95 -4.73 10.93 10.23
CA GLU A 95 -5.53 9.87 9.59
C GLU A 95 -6.91 10.34 9.08
N ALA A 96 -7.48 11.42 9.63
CA ALA A 96 -8.74 11.94 9.12
C ALA A 96 -8.57 12.52 7.70
N GLY A 97 -7.34 12.88 7.31
CA GLY A 97 -7.01 13.34 5.97
C GLY A 97 -7.21 12.25 4.93
N VAL A 98 -6.70 11.05 5.20
CA VAL A 98 -6.88 9.87 4.33
C VAL A 98 -8.35 9.51 4.16
N ARG A 99 -9.13 9.56 5.25
CA ARG A 99 -10.58 9.34 5.19
C ARG A 99 -11.29 10.39 4.35
N ARG A 100 -10.91 11.66 4.48
CA ARG A 100 -11.46 12.75 3.68
C ARG A 100 -11.09 12.63 2.20
N LEU A 101 -9.88 12.18 1.88
CA LEU A 101 -9.50 11.86 0.49
C LEU A 101 -10.44 10.82 -0.12
N ALA A 102 -10.82 9.78 0.64
CA ALA A 102 -11.73 8.75 0.18
C ALA A 102 -13.14 9.29 -0.14
N GLU A 103 -13.63 10.29 0.61
CA GLU A 103 -14.89 11.01 0.29
C GLU A 103 -14.82 11.73 -1.07
N HIS A 104 -13.61 12.05 -1.53
CA HIS A 104 -13.33 12.61 -2.84
C HIS A 104 -12.84 11.57 -3.86
N GLY A 105 -13.03 10.27 -3.61
CA GLY A 105 -12.69 9.22 -4.57
C GLY A 105 -11.19 8.94 -4.71
N ILE A 106 -10.37 9.38 -3.75
CA ILE A 106 -8.90 9.18 -3.73
C ILE A 106 -8.56 8.18 -2.63
N GLY A 107 -7.78 7.14 -2.94
CA GLY A 107 -7.39 6.08 -2.01
C GLY A 107 -8.54 5.11 -1.67
N THR A 108 -9.53 4.95 -2.54
CA THR A 108 -10.78 4.22 -2.23
C THR A 108 -10.69 2.72 -2.43
N ARG A 109 -9.71 2.24 -3.21
CA ARG A 109 -9.48 0.80 -3.42
C ARG A 109 -9.23 0.12 -2.06
N PRO A 110 -9.77 -1.08 -1.79
CA PRO A 110 -9.41 -1.80 -0.57
C PRO A 110 -7.94 -2.22 -0.59
N LEU A 111 -7.33 -2.35 0.58
CA LEU A 111 -6.03 -2.99 0.77
C LEU A 111 -6.21 -4.51 0.93
N LEU A 112 -5.23 -5.30 0.51
CA LEU A 112 -5.11 -6.71 0.87
C LEU A 112 -3.70 -6.96 1.43
N PHE A 113 -3.65 -7.13 2.75
CA PHE A 113 -2.47 -7.57 3.48
C PHE A 113 -2.31 -9.07 3.35
N LEU A 114 -1.20 -9.50 2.76
CA LEU A 114 -0.96 -10.87 2.38
C LEU A 114 0.22 -11.46 3.13
N ASP A 115 -0.06 -12.40 4.01
CA ASP A 115 0.98 -13.28 4.54
C ASP A 115 1.37 -14.37 3.52
N VAL A 116 2.48 -15.06 3.79
CA VAL A 116 3.10 -16.02 2.88
C VAL A 116 3.04 -17.44 3.43
N ASP A 117 3.64 -17.68 4.59
CA ASP A 117 3.76 -19.01 5.18
C ASP A 117 2.39 -19.48 5.67
N GLY A 118 2.00 -20.73 5.37
CA GLY A 118 0.63 -21.20 5.64
C GLY A 118 -0.46 -20.57 4.74
N THR A 119 -0.16 -19.51 4.00
CA THR A 119 -1.10 -18.82 3.10
C THR A 119 -0.83 -19.16 1.63
N LEU A 120 0.21 -18.57 1.03
CA LEU A 120 0.65 -18.89 -0.33
C LEU A 120 1.57 -20.12 -0.36
N LEU A 121 2.24 -20.40 0.77
CA LEU A 121 3.14 -21.52 0.97
C LEU A 121 2.53 -22.49 1.99
N PRO A 122 1.66 -23.42 1.57
CA PRO A 122 1.07 -24.39 2.49
C PRO A 122 2.14 -25.27 3.12
N PHE A 123 2.02 -25.54 4.43
CA PHE A 123 3.02 -26.37 5.14
C PHE A 123 3.02 -27.83 4.67
N ALA A 124 1.93 -28.32 4.07
CA ALA A 124 1.91 -29.61 3.39
C ALA A 124 2.86 -29.66 2.16
N GLY A 125 3.22 -28.51 1.60
CA GLY A 125 4.17 -28.36 0.50
C GLY A 125 5.59 -28.80 0.86
N ALA A 126 6.00 -28.69 2.13
CA ALA A 126 7.32 -29.12 2.60
C ALA A 126 7.61 -30.61 2.38
N ALA A 127 6.57 -31.43 2.20
CA ALA A 127 6.72 -32.86 1.90
C ALA A 127 7.14 -33.14 0.43
N ARG A 128 7.10 -32.14 -0.46
CA ARG A 128 7.50 -32.23 -1.88
C ARG A 128 8.94 -31.75 -2.04
N GLN A 129 9.91 -32.40 -1.40
CA GLN A 129 11.32 -32.04 -1.55
C GLN A 129 11.77 -32.13 -3.02
N VAL A 130 12.30 -31.03 -3.54
CA VAL A 130 13.14 -30.98 -4.73
C VAL A 130 14.51 -30.51 -4.26
N ASP A 131 15.53 -31.35 -4.43
CA ASP A 131 16.92 -31.03 -4.07
C ASP A 131 17.40 -29.83 -4.90
N ASP A 132 17.47 -28.65 -4.27
CA ASP A 132 18.28 -27.45 -4.59
C ASP A 132 17.63 -26.12 -4.13
N GLU A 133 16.42 -26.13 -3.55
CA GLU A 133 15.75 -24.88 -3.11
C GLU A 133 16.03 -24.54 -1.63
N ALA A 134 16.45 -23.29 -1.35
CA ALA A 134 16.87 -22.86 -0.01
C ALA A 134 15.72 -22.85 1.03
N ASN A 135 14.47 -22.70 0.57
CA ASN A 135 13.28 -22.88 1.40
C ASN A 135 12.43 -24.03 0.84
N PRO A 136 12.26 -25.15 1.58
CA PRO A 136 11.54 -26.33 1.11
C PRO A 136 10.05 -26.08 0.87
N LEU A 137 9.47 -24.99 1.40
CA LEU A 137 8.07 -24.64 1.16
C LEU A 137 7.83 -24.06 -0.23
N LEU A 138 8.85 -23.52 -0.91
CA LEU A 138 8.71 -22.94 -2.24
C LEU A 138 8.25 -23.95 -3.31
N ALA A 139 8.57 -25.23 -3.13
CA ALA A 139 8.05 -26.31 -3.98
C ALA A 139 6.51 -26.47 -3.90
N GLY A 140 5.89 -25.91 -2.85
CA GLY A 140 4.45 -25.86 -2.66
C GLY A 140 3.77 -24.64 -3.27
N LEU A 141 4.51 -23.65 -3.78
CA LEU A 141 3.95 -22.44 -4.36
C LEU A 141 3.23 -22.75 -5.66
N ASP A 142 1.92 -22.45 -5.73
CA ASP A 142 1.16 -22.49 -6.98
C ASP A 142 1.29 -21.14 -7.72
N PRO A 143 1.95 -21.07 -8.91
CA PRO A 143 2.04 -19.84 -9.69
C PRO A 143 0.67 -19.25 -10.07
N GLY A 144 -0.39 -20.08 -10.09
CA GLY A 144 -1.77 -19.65 -10.32
C GLY A 144 -2.28 -18.61 -9.32
N HIS A 145 -1.70 -18.53 -8.11
CA HIS A 145 -2.00 -17.48 -7.14
C HIS A 145 -1.80 -16.07 -7.71
N GLY A 146 -0.77 -15.84 -8.52
CA GLY A 146 -0.48 -14.52 -9.07
C GLY A 146 -1.61 -13.99 -9.96
N SER A 147 -2.12 -14.82 -10.86
CA SER A 147 -3.25 -14.44 -11.72
C SER A 147 -4.55 -14.18 -10.94
N ARG A 148 -4.80 -14.95 -9.88
CA ARG A 148 -5.98 -14.79 -9.01
C ARG A 148 -5.86 -13.53 -8.15
N LEU A 149 -4.69 -13.24 -7.61
CA LEU A 149 -4.40 -12.03 -6.83
C LEU A 149 -4.50 -10.77 -7.71
N ALA A 150 -3.91 -10.78 -8.90
CA ALA A 150 -3.96 -9.66 -9.84
C ALA A 150 -5.38 -9.37 -10.37
N ALA A 151 -6.30 -10.33 -10.28
CA ALA A 151 -7.69 -10.16 -10.68
C ALA A 151 -8.57 -9.48 -9.59
N LEU A 152 -8.08 -9.34 -8.36
CA LEU A 152 -8.81 -8.68 -7.28
C LEU A 152 -8.78 -7.16 -7.45
N SER A 153 -9.92 -6.50 -7.23
CA SER A 153 -10.06 -5.04 -7.32
C SER A 153 -9.49 -4.29 -6.10
N CYS A 154 -8.32 -4.70 -5.60
CA CYS A 154 -7.67 -4.16 -4.41
C CYS A 154 -6.18 -3.82 -4.66
N ASP A 155 -5.55 -3.15 -3.71
CA ASP A 155 -4.11 -2.92 -3.69
C ASP A 155 -3.45 -3.98 -2.80
N LEU A 156 -2.51 -4.76 -3.35
CA LEU A 156 -1.84 -5.84 -2.63
C LEU A 156 -0.65 -5.30 -1.83
N VAL A 157 -0.48 -5.80 -0.60
CA VAL A 157 0.59 -5.42 0.32
C VAL A 157 1.15 -6.68 0.98
N TRP A 158 2.46 -6.84 0.99
CA TRP A 158 3.11 -7.92 1.73
C TRP A 158 3.01 -7.67 3.24
N ALA A 159 2.38 -8.60 3.95
CA ALA A 159 2.22 -8.58 5.41
C ALA A 159 2.85 -9.85 6.00
N THR A 160 4.13 -10.04 5.73
CA THR A 160 4.88 -11.26 6.03
C THR A 160 6.23 -10.97 6.67
N THR A 161 6.79 -11.96 7.36
CA THR A 161 8.16 -11.93 7.91
C THR A 161 9.23 -12.06 6.83
N TRP A 162 8.86 -12.40 5.60
CA TRP A 162 9.76 -12.34 4.44
C TRP A 162 10.13 -10.92 4.03
N MET A 163 9.41 -9.90 4.49
CA MET A 163 9.69 -8.48 4.22
C MET A 163 10.01 -8.21 2.73
N ALA A 164 11.11 -7.53 2.44
CA ALA A 164 11.52 -7.17 1.08
C ALA A 164 11.89 -8.40 0.23
N GLU A 165 12.34 -9.49 0.84
CA GLU A 165 12.68 -10.74 0.17
C GLU A 165 11.45 -11.39 -0.49
N ALA A 166 10.23 -11.06 -0.06
CA ALA A 166 9.01 -11.46 -0.77
C ALA A 166 8.98 -10.91 -2.21
N ASN A 167 9.45 -9.67 -2.43
CA ASN A 167 9.56 -9.09 -3.77
C ASN A 167 10.71 -9.70 -4.58
N GLU A 168 11.78 -10.14 -3.94
CA GLU A 168 12.92 -10.77 -4.62
C GLU A 168 12.62 -12.21 -5.05
N VAL A 169 11.88 -12.95 -4.21
CA VAL A 169 11.68 -14.40 -4.37
C VAL A 169 10.29 -14.72 -4.93
N LEU A 170 9.22 -14.19 -4.33
CA LEU A 170 7.85 -14.61 -4.61
C LEU A 170 7.22 -13.84 -5.77
N ALA A 171 7.36 -12.51 -5.80
CA ALA A 171 6.74 -11.68 -6.83
C ALA A 171 7.09 -12.15 -8.27
N PRO A 172 8.36 -12.45 -8.63
CA PRO A 172 8.70 -12.96 -9.95
C PRO A 172 8.10 -14.35 -10.26
N ARG A 173 8.02 -15.24 -9.26
CA ARG A 173 7.43 -16.58 -9.40
C ARG A 173 5.91 -16.53 -9.60
N LEU A 174 5.26 -15.52 -9.02
CA LEU A 174 3.84 -15.26 -9.14
C LEU A 174 3.51 -14.37 -10.36
N GLY A 175 4.50 -13.77 -11.01
CA GLY A 175 4.26 -12.78 -12.06
C GLY A 175 3.59 -11.50 -11.54
N LEU A 176 3.76 -11.19 -10.25
CA LEU A 176 3.30 -9.96 -9.62
C LEU A 176 4.37 -8.87 -9.77
N PRO A 177 3.98 -7.58 -9.81
CA PRO A 177 4.92 -6.49 -9.65
C PRO A 177 5.51 -6.50 -8.22
N SER A 178 6.54 -5.69 -7.99
CA SER A 178 6.96 -5.37 -6.62
C SER A 178 5.78 -4.75 -5.88
N LEU A 179 5.48 -5.25 -4.68
CA LEU A 179 4.40 -4.76 -3.83
C LEU A 179 4.98 -3.98 -2.63
N PRO A 180 4.20 -3.03 -2.07
CA PRO A 180 4.48 -2.47 -0.75
C PRO A 180 4.67 -3.56 0.30
N VAL A 181 5.54 -3.30 1.27
CA VAL A 181 5.85 -4.20 2.39
C VAL A 181 5.48 -3.48 3.69
N VAL A 182 4.77 -4.16 4.59
CA VAL A 182 4.53 -3.64 5.93
C VAL A 182 5.82 -3.72 6.74
N ASP A 183 6.26 -2.59 7.28
CA ASP A 183 7.35 -2.53 8.25
C ASP A 183 6.83 -2.95 9.63
N TRP A 184 7.56 -3.83 10.29
CA TRP A 184 7.23 -4.33 11.62
C TRP A 184 8.09 -3.67 12.69
N PRO A 185 7.57 -3.41 13.90
CA PRO A 185 8.42 -2.97 15.01
C PRO A 185 9.36 -4.08 15.46
N ASP A 186 10.43 -3.70 16.16
CA ASP A 186 11.38 -4.66 16.75
C ASP A 186 10.79 -5.47 17.92
N GLU A 187 9.72 -4.99 18.58
CA GLU A 187 9.15 -5.58 19.79
C GLU A 187 7.67 -6.00 19.60
N ASP A 188 7.35 -7.22 20.07
CA ASP A 188 5.98 -7.71 20.23
C ASP A 188 5.42 -7.25 21.58
N ASP A 189 4.17 -6.75 21.57
CA ASP A 189 3.47 -6.31 22.78
C ASP A 189 3.03 -7.48 23.69
N GLY A 190 3.19 -8.73 23.23
CA GLY A 190 3.04 -9.95 24.03
C GLY A 190 1.61 -10.17 24.53
N GLY A 191 0.63 -9.59 23.84
CA GLY A 191 -0.78 -9.62 24.21
C GLY A 191 -1.55 -10.87 23.76
N ARG A 192 -2.87 -10.82 23.91
CA ARG A 192 -3.80 -11.83 23.39
C ARG A 192 -4.02 -11.72 21.87
N LEU A 193 -3.66 -10.58 21.28
CA LEU A 193 -3.80 -10.36 19.84
C LEU A 193 -2.59 -10.93 19.12
N HIS A 194 -2.78 -11.29 17.86
CA HIS A 194 -1.68 -11.50 16.94
C HIS A 194 -0.87 -10.20 16.82
N TRP A 195 0.45 -10.33 16.84
CA TRP A 195 1.39 -9.19 16.89
C TRP A 195 1.27 -8.26 15.66
N LYS A 196 0.83 -8.78 14.50
CA LYS A 196 0.54 -7.97 13.29
C LYS A 196 -0.74 -7.13 13.42
N THR A 197 -1.71 -7.50 14.27
CA THR A 197 -3.09 -6.96 14.23
C THR A 197 -3.13 -5.43 14.37
N ARG A 198 -2.41 -4.88 15.35
CA ARG A 198 -2.39 -3.42 15.59
C ARG A 198 -1.69 -2.67 14.48
N HIS A 199 -0.55 -3.20 14.03
CA HIS A 199 0.28 -2.63 12.98
C HIS A 199 -0.46 -2.57 11.63
N LEU A 200 -1.21 -3.62 11.27
CA LEU A 200 -2.01 -3.62 10.05
C LEU A 200 -3.15 -2.61 10.10
N VAL A 201 -3.76 -2.41 11.27
CA VAL A 201 -4.81 -1.40 11.47
C VAL A 201 -4.26 0.02 11.34
N GLU A 202 -3.09 0.29 11.93
CA GLU A 202 -2.39 1.56 11.82
C GLU A 202 -1.94 1.82 10.38
N TRP A 203 -1.28 0.84 9.75
CA TRP A 203 -0.84 0.91 8.36
C TRP A 203 -2.03 1.20 7.45
N ALA A 204 -3.16 0.53 7.61
CA ALA A 204 -4.34 0.77 6.78
C ALA A 204 -4.88 2.20 6.86
N ALA A 205 -4.55 2.98 7.90
CA ALA A 205 -4.87 4.41 8.03
C ALA A 205 -6.34 4.77 7.75
N GLY A 206 -7.26 3.90 8.16
CA GLY A 206 -8.71 4.05 7.94
C GLY A 206 -9.23 3.62 6.56
N ARG A 207 -8.42 3.01 5.70
CA ARG A 207 -8.87 2.37 4.44
C ARG A 207 -9.51 1.02 4.70
N ARG A 208 -10.47 0.65 3.86
CA ARG A 208 -11.00 -0.72 3.84
C ARG A 208 -9.85 -1.70 3.60
N PHE A 209 -9.78 -2.81 4.34
CA PHE A 209 -8.75 -3.82 4.12
C PHE A 209 -9.23 -5.27 4.29
N VAL A 210 -8.55 -6.17 3.59
CA VAL A 210 -8.54 -7.61 3.85
C VAL A 210 -7.19 -7.97 4.46
N TRP A 211 -7.17 -8.76 5.53
CA TRP A 211 -5.95 -9.39 6.05
C TRP A 211 -6.05 -10.90 5.87
N VAL A 212 -5.13 -11.47 5.12
CA VAL A 212 -5.08 -12.91 4.80
C VAL A 212 -3.85 -13.52 5.47
N ASP A 213 -4.07 -14.41 6.43
CA ASP A 213 -3.02 -15.02 7.26
C ASP A 213 -3.59 -16.26 7.97
N ASP A 214 -2.80 -17.29 8.21
CA ASP A 214 -3.24 -18.56 8.80
C ASP A 214 -3.30 -18.53 10.35
N GLU A 215 -2.61 -17.57 10.97
CA GLU A 215 -2.49 -17.43 12.42
C GLU A 215 -3.62 -16.56 13.03
N ILE A 216 -4.48 -15.97 12.19
CA ILE A 216 -5.61 -15.14 12.63
C ILE A 216 -6.50 -15.88 13.64
N THR A 217 -6.82 -15.21 14.75
CA THR A 217 -7.70 -15.72 15.79
C THR A 217 -9.01 -14.94 15.91
N ASP A 218 -9.97 -15.48 16.68
CA ASP A 218 -11.21 -14.77 17.00
C ASP A 218 -10.95 -13.51 17.84
N ALA A 219 -9.88 -13.48 18.64
CA ALA A 219 -9.52 -12.30 19.40
C ALA A 219 -9.14 -11.12 18.50
N ASP A 220 -8.46 -11.39 17.37
CA ASP A 220 -8.12 -10.38 16.37
C ASP A 220 -9.38 -9.83 15.69
N ARG A 221 -10.30 -10.72 15.32
CA ARG A 221 -11.59 -10.36 14.71
C ARG A 221 -12.43 -9.47 15.62
N GLU A 222 -12.58 -9.87 16.88
CA GLU A 222 -13.32 -9.11 17.89
C GLU A 222 -12.68 -7.74 18.13
N TRP A 223 -11.35 -7.69 18.21
CA TRP A 223 -10.63 -6.46 18.45
C TRP A 223 -10.74 -5.49 17.26
N VAL A 224 -10.51 -5.96 16.02
CA VAL A 224 -10.64 -5.12 14.82
C VAL A 224 -12.07 -4.62 14.67
N ALA A 225 -13.09 -5.47 14.85
CA ALA A 225 -14.49 -5.07 14.75
C ALA A 225 -14.88 -4.00 15.80
N THR A 226 -14.19 -3.96 16.94
CA THR A 226 -14.45 -2.99 18.01
C THR A 226 -13.67 -1.68 17.83
N ASN A 227 -12.42 -1.77 17.34
CA ASN A 227 -11.48 -0.64 17.38
C ASN A 227 -11.25 0.01 16.01
N TYR A 228 -11.58 -0.66 14.91
CA TYR A 228 -11.38 -0.14 13.57
C TYR A 228 -12.69 0.35 12.96
N ARG A 229 -12.68 1.59 12.43
CA ARG A 229 -13.90 2.26 11.96
C ARG A 229 -14.30 1.90 10.54
N ALA A 230 -13.34 1.56 9.70
CA ALA A 230 -13.61 1.18 8.32
C ALA A 230 -13.89 -0.33 8.22
N PRO A 231 -14.60 -0.78 7.18
CA PRO A 231 -14.78 -2.21 6.93
C PRO A 231 -13.45 -2.96 6.84
N ALA A 232 -13.32 -4.06 7.58
CA ALA A 232 -12.18 -4.97 7.51
C ALA A 232 -12.64 -6.42 7.45
N LEU A 233 -12.02 -7.21 6.56
CA LEU A 233 -12.17 -8.67 6.51
C LEU A 233 -10.87 -9.31 6.98
N LEU A 234 -10.92 -10.01 8.11
CA LEU A 234 -9.84 -10.92 8.51
C LEU A 234 -10.14 -12.28 7.90
N HIS A 235 -9.32 -12.81 7.00
CA HIS A 235 -9.54 -14.07 6.30
C HIS A 235 -8.49 -15.10 6.71
N ARG A 236 -8.90 -16.11 7.49
CA ARG A 236 -7.97 -17.12 7.97
C ARG A 236 -7.77 -18.22 6.93
N ALA A 237 -6.55 -18.35 6.40
CA ALA A 237 -6.21 -19.47 5.51
C ALA A 237 -6.03 -20.77 6.32
N ASP A 238 -6.35 -21.93 5.72
CA ASP A 238 -5.99 -23.23 6.32
C ASP A 238 -4.56 -23.58 5.91
N PRO A 239 -3.59 -23.62 6.85
CA PRO A 239 -2.17 -23.76 6.52
C PRO A 239 -1.81 -25.10 5.87
N ARG A 240 -2.72 -26.08 5.91
CA ARG A 240 -2.52 -27.38 5.26
C ARG A 240 -2.72 -27.32 3.76
N CYS A 241 -3.58 -26.42 3.27
CA CYS A 241 -3.87 -26.29 1.83
C CYS A 241 -3.55 -24.89 1.27
N GLY A 242 -3.29 -23.90 2.12
CA GLY A 242 -3.11 -22.52 1.70
C GLY A 242 -4.40 -21.93 1.14
N LEU A 243 -4.28 -20.85 0.38
CA LEU A 243 -5.42 -20.22 -0.29
C LEU A 243 -6.03 -21.11 -1.37
N THR A 244 -7.35 -21.25 -1.33
CA THR A 244 -8.14 -22.03 -2.30
C THR A 244 -9.02 -21.13 -3.15
N ASP A 245 -9.63 -21.70 -4.20
CA ASP A 245 -10.61 -20.99 -5.02
C ASP A 245 -11.86 -20.54 -4.23
N ALA A 246 -12.16 -21.17 -3.10
CA ALA A 246 -13.24 -20.72 -2.22
C ALA A 246 -12.84 -19.46 -1.44
N ASP A 247 -11.58 -19.38 -1.02
CA ASP A 247 -11.02 -18.21 -0.33
C ASP A 247 -10.99 -17.00 -1.27
N TYR A 248 -10.46 -17.17 -2.48
CA TYR A 248 -10.46 -16.11 -3.50
C TYR A 248 -11.87 -15.60 -3.83
N ARG A 249 -12.88 -16.47 -3.91
CA ARG A 249 -14.26 -16.04 -4.12
C ARG A 249 -14.80 -15.21 -2.94
N THR A 250 -14.46 -15.58 -1.72
CA THR A 250 -14.88 -14.86 -0.51
C THR A 250 -14.23 -13.47 -0.47
N ILE A 251 -12.92 -13.41 -0.74
CA ILE A 251 -12.16 -12.17 -0.79
C ILE A 251 -12.67 -11.26 -1.92
N ALA A 252 -12.85 -11.80 -3.13
CA ALA A 252 -13.36 -11.04 -4.27
C ALA A 252 -14.75 -10.46 -3.99
N GLN A 253 -15.66 -11.27 -3.45
CA GLN A 253 -16.99 -10.79 -3.06
C GLN A 253 -16.90 -9.61 -2.10
N TRP A 254 -16.06 -9.70 -1.05
CA TRP A 254 -15.94 -8.62 -0.08
C TRP A 254 -15.30 -7.35 -0.67
N VAL A 255 -14.29 -7.51 -1.53
CA VAL A 255 -13.62 -6.39 -2.21
C VAL A 255 -14.59 -5.65 -3.13
N ASP A 256 -15.41 -6.39 -3.87
CA ASP A 256 -16.38 -5.85 -4.83
C ASP A 256 -17.68 -5.35 -4.17
N GLU A 257 -18.00 -5.79 -2.95
CA GLU A 257 -19.06 -5.19 -2.15
C GLU A 257 -18.67 -3.72 -1.85
N GLU A 258 -19.25 -2.79 -2.60
CA GLU A 258 -19.22 -1.36 -2.25
C GLU A 258 -19.72 -1.23 -0.82
N GLY A 259 -18.97 -0.49 0.01
CA GLY A 259 -19.28 -0.30 1.42
C GLY A 259 -20.67 0.29 1.59
N SER A 260 -21.68 -0.59 1.65
CA SER A 260 -23.05 -0.20 1.91
C SER A 260 -23.07 0.29 3.34
N ALA A 261 -23.08 1.61 3.49
CA ALA A 261 -23.34 2.27 4.75
C ALA A 261 -24.65 1.70 5.31
N ALA A 262 -24.55 1.06 6.48
CA ALA A 262 -25.69 0.79 7.35
C ALA A 262 -25.77 1.91 8.38
#